data_AF-A0A962I413-F1
#
_entry.id   AF-A0A962I413-F1
#
_cell.length_a   1.000
_cell.length_b   1.000
_cell.length_c   1.000
_cell.angle_alpha   90.00
_cell.angle_beta   90.00
_cell.angle_gamma   90.00
#
_symmetry.space_group_name_H-M   'P 1'
#
loop_
_entity.id
_entity.type
_entity.pdbx_description
1 polymer ?
#
loop_
_entity_poly.entity_id
_entity_poly.type
_entity_poly.pdbx_seq_one_letter_code
_entity_poly.pdbx_strand_id
1 'polypeptide(L)'
;MTDWSIEQARRAYNVAHWADSYFDIDVHGQLVVQAAGQVVSIKTLVDDLRTRGFALPVLLRFTDILADRVRRLAAAFDEAIAEQAYSGAYTPVFPIKVNQQRSVVRQIVAQDPHCHGGVGLEAGSKPELMAVLALSKPGGVVVCNGYKDRHYVRLALLGRRLGLRVYIVVEKRSELERVITEARNLGVKPLLG
;
A
#
# COMPACT_ATOMS: atom_id res chain seq x y z
N MET A 1 -9.72 17.08 -43.77
CA MET A 1 -9.36 16.18 -42.65
C MET A 1 -9.33 17.05 -41.42
N THR A 2 -10.10 16.73 -40.38
CA THR A 2 -10.07 17.49 -39.13
C THR A 2 -8.71 17.33 -38.49
N ASP A 3 -7.98 18.44 -38.32
CA ASP A 3 -6.67 18.46 -37.67
C ASP A 3 -6.82 17.99 -36.21
N TRP A 4 -6.50 16.73 -35.95
CA TRP A 4 -6.54 16.15 -34.63
C TRP A 4 -5.34 16.66 -33.81
N SER A 5 -5.63 17.52 -32.85
CA SER A 5 -4.63 18.11 -31.95
C SER A 5 -4.40 17.26 -30.69
N ILE A 6 -3.24 17.46 -30.05
CA ILE A 6 -2.93 16.85 -28.74
C ILE A 6 -3.98 17.21 -27.69
N GLU A 7 -4.47 18.45 -27.71
CA GLU A 7 -5.50 18.91 -26.78
C GLU A 7 -6.83 18.19 -26.98
N GLN A 8 -7.22 17.95 -28.24
CA GLN A 8 -8.38 17.11 -28.54
C GLN A 8 -8.17 15.67 -28.09
N ALA A 9 -6.96 15.12 -28.23
CA ALA A 9 -6.64 13.78 -27.72
C ALA A 9 -6.78 13.71 -26.19
N ARG A 10 -6.19 14.67 -25.46
CA ARG A 10 -6.29 14.75 -23.98
C ARG A 10 -7.74 14.84 -23.51
N ARG A 11 -8.56 15.65 -24.19
CA ARG A 11 -10.00 15.79 -23.88
C ARG A 11 -10.78 14.54 -24.23
N ALA A 12 -10.56 13.95 -25.40
CA ALA A 12 -11.26 12.74 -25.85
C ALA A 12 -11.02 11.57 -24.88
N TYR A 13 -9.80 11.43 -24.35
CA TYR A 13 -9.44 10.39 -23.37
C TYR A 13 -9.56 10.84 -21.91
N ASN A 14 -10.01 12.08 -21.66
CA ASN A 14 -10.19 12.64 -20.32
C ASN A 14 -8.98 12.45 -19.39
N VAL A 15 -7.76 12.56 -19.93
CA VAL A 15 -6.52 12.17 -19.22
C VAL A 15 -6.37 12.93 -17.90
N ALA A 16 -6.68 14.23 -17.90
CA ALA A 16 -6.60 15.08 -16.72
C ALA A 16 -7.47 14.62 -15.53
N HIS A 17 -8.54 13.84 -15.76
CA HIS A 17 -9.48 13.44 -14.71
C HIS A 17 -9.07 12.19 -13.93
N TRP A 18 -8.25 11.30 -14.52
CA TRP A 18 -7.88 10.03 -13.89
C TRP A 18 -6.38 9.87 -13.68
N ALA A 19 -5.55 10.60 -14.43
CA ALA A 19 -4.11 10.37 -14.44
C ALA A 19 -3.39 10.88 -13.18
N ASP A 20 -4.00 11.81 -12.43
CA ASP A 20 -3.43 12.40 -11.20
C ASP A 20 -1.99 12.92 -11.37
N SER A 21 -1.72 13.49 -12.56
CA SER A 21 -0.40 13.95 -13.02
C SER A 21 0.64 12.85 -13.31
N TYR A 22 0.34 11.57 -13.08
CA TYR A 22 1.25 10.48 -13.40
C TYR A 22 1.25 10.09 -14.86
N PHE A 23 0.20 10.39 -15.61
CA PHE A 23 0.11 10.07 -17.04
C PHE A 23 -0.34 11.30 -17.83
N ASP A 24 0.21 11.45 -19.03
CA ASP A 24 -0.21 12.50 -19.98
C ASP A 24 0.05 12.04 -21.42
N ILE A 25 -0.38 12.84 -22.39
CA ILE A 25 0.00 12.74 -23.80
C ILE A 25 1.01 13.85 -24.10
N ASP A 26 2.18 13.50 -24.63
CA ASP A 26 3.23 14.48 -24.95
C ASP A 26 2.98 15.22 -26.29
N VAL A 27 3.91 16.12 -26.64
CA VAL A 27 3.87 16.91 -27.89
C VAL A 27 3.94 16.03 -29.16
N HIS A 28 4.41 14.79 -29.04
CA HIS A 28 4.48 13.83 -30.12
C HIS A 28 3.25 12.90 -30.18
N GLY A 29 2.25 13.11 -29.32
CA GLY A 29 1.06 12.29 -29.25
C GLY A 29 1.27 10.94 -28.56
N GLN A 30 2.34 10.79 -27.78
CA GLN A 30 2.66 9.55 -27.08
C GLN A 30 2.17 9.59 -25.63
N LEU A 31 1.65 8.45 -25.14
CA LEU A 31 1.37 8.28 -23.72
C LEU A 31 2.69 8.27 -22.94
N VAL A 32 2.81 9.19 -22.00
CA VAL A 32 3.94 9.29 -21.09
C VAL A 32 3.51 8.99 -19.65
N VAL A 33 4.45 8.46 -18.88
CA VAL A 33 4.36 8.35 -17.43
C VAL A 33 5.32 9.34 -16.78
N GLN A 34 4.86 10.01 -15.72
CA GLN A 34 5.64 10.92 -14.90
C GLN A 34 5.83 10.30 -13.52
N ALA A 35 7.07 9.97 -13.17
CA ALA A 35 7.41 9.33 -11.90
C ALA A 35 8.82 9.75 -11.47
N ALA A 36 9.01 10.03 -10.18
CA ALA A 36 10.30 10.45 -9.62
C ALA A 36 10.98 11.62 -10.38
N GLY A 37 10.20 12.58 -10.90
CA GLY A 37 10.72 13.72 -11.65
C GLY A 37 11.17 13.40 -13.09
N GLN A 38 10.93 12.19 -13.57
CA GLN A 38 11.22 11.77 -14.94
C GLN A 38 9.92 11.60 -15.73
N VAL A 39 9.99 11.93 -17.02
CA VAL A 39 8.92 11.69 -18.00
C VAL A 39 9.40 10.64 -18.98
N VAL A 40 8.67 9.52 -19.08
CA VAL A 40 9.04 8.38 -19.93
C VAL A 40 7.90 8.05 -20.87
N SER A 41 8.17 7.99 -22.17
CA SER A 41 7.22 7.48 -23.15
C SER A 41 7.02 5.98 -22.98
N ILE A 42 5.76 5.56 -22.82
CA ILE A 42 5.38 4.14 -22.74
C ILE A 42 5.75 3.42 -24.03
N LYS A 43 5.63 4.08 -25.19
CA LYS A 43 6.02 3.51 -26.48
C LYS A 43 7.52 3.22 -26.49
N THR A 44 8.35 4.19 -26.13
CA THR A 44 9.82 4.02 -26.10
C THR A 44 10.23 2.92 -25.14
N LEU A 45 9.59 2.83 -23.97
CA LEU A 45 9.84 1.77 -23.00
C LEU A 45 9.47 0.37 -23.56
N VAL A 46 8.34 0.25 -24.24
CA VAL A 46 7.91 -1.00 -24.87
C VAL A 46 8.85 -1.41 -26.01
N ASP A 47 9.30 -0.45 -26.82
CA ASP A 47 10.25 -0.70 -27.90
C ASP A 47 11.61 -1.17 -27.34
N ASP A 48 12.13 -0.54 -26.28
CA ASP A 48 13.35 -1.01 -25.59
C ASP A 48 13.21 -2.44 -25.08
N LEU A 49 12.10 -2.76 -24.39
CA LEU A 49 11.83 -4.11 -23.90
C LEU A 49 11.83 -5.15 -25.03
N ARG A 50 11.26 -4.83 -26.20
CA ARG A 50 11.29 -5.72 -27.37
C ARG A 50 12.70 -5.93 -27.89
N THR A 51 13.54 -4.88 -27.96
CA THR A 51 14.95 -5.04 -28.38
C THR A 51 15.74 -5.92 -27.41
N ARG A 52 15.33 -5.96 -26.14
CA ARG A 52 15.89 -6.82 -25.10
C ARG A 52 15.29 -8.24 -25.08
N GLY A 53 14.46 -8.59 -26.05
CA GLY A 53 13.90 -9.93 -26.23
C GLY A 53 12.62 -10.21 -25.44
N PHE A 54 12.00 -9.20 -24.81
CA PHE A 54 10.71 -9.40 -24.14
C PHE A 54 9.55 -9.38 -25.15
N ALA A 55 8.75 -10.44 -25.13
CA ALA A 55 7.50 -10.49 -25.88
C ALA A 55 6.35 -9.81 -25.09
N LEU A 56 5.40 -9.21 -25.82
CA LEU A 56 4.16 -8.70 -25.24
C LEU A 56 3.14 -9.84 -25.05
N PRO A 57 2.23 -9.77 -24.06
CA PRO A 57 1.98 -8.64 -23.14
C PRO A 57 3.01 -8.54 -22.00
N VAL A 58 3.32 -7.30 -21.59
CA VAL A 58 4.14 -7.00 -20.40
C VAL A 58 3.34 -6.18 -19.39
N LEU A 59 3.62 -6.40 -18.11
CA LEU A 59 3.06 -5.61 -17.00
C LEU A 59 4.11 -4.66 -16.46
N LEU A 60 3.94 -3.37 -16.75
CA LEU A 60 4.80 -2.31 -16.23
C LEU A 60 4.33 -1.88 -14.83
N ARG A 61 5.26 -1.74 -13.90
CA ARG A 61 5.00 -1.25 -12.54
C ARG A 61 5.92 -0.07 -12.25
N PHE A 62 5.33 1.06 -11.88
CA PHE A 62 6.04 2.27 -11.49
C PHE A 62 5.99 2.40 -9.97
N THR A 63 7.02 1.88 -9.29
CA THR A 63 7.07 1.84 -7.82
C THR A 63 7.13 3.23 -7.19
N ASP A 64 7.66 4.22 -7.89
CA ASP A 64 7.73 5.60 -7.40
C ASP A 64 6.34 6.23 -7.26
N ILE A 65 5.38 5.83 -8.11
CA ILE A 65 3.97 6.24 -7.95
C ILE A 65 3.43 5.72 -6.61
N LEU A 66 3.77 4.49 -6.19
CA LEU A 66 3.30 3.94 -4.92
C LEU A 66 3.82 4.76 -3.73
N ALA A 67 5.11 5.12 -3.74
CA ALA A 67 5.70 5.97 -2.71
C ALA A 67 5.05 7.36 -2.68
N ASP A 68 4.88 7.97 -3.85
CA ASP A 68 4.24 9.29 -3.97
C ASP A 68 2.79 9.27 -3.45
N ARG A 69 2.01 8.23 -3.76
CA ARG A 69 0.64 8.08 -3.27
C ARG A 69 0.57 7.92 -1.76
N VAL A 70 1.47 7.16 -1.15
CA VAL A 70 1.57 7.04 0.31
C VAL A 70 1.89 8.41 0.94
N ARG A 71 2.87 9.12 0.38
CA ARG A 71 3.28 10.45 0.85
C ARG A 71 2.15 11.48 0.74
N ARG A 72 1.47 11.55 -0.41
CA ARG A 72 0.32 12.46 -0.61
C ARG A 72 -0.81 12.17 0.38
N LEU A 73 -1.10 10.89 0.63
CA LEU A 73 -2.12 10.50 1.61
C LEU A 73 -1.73 10.94 3.03
N ALA A 74 -0.51 10.66 3.46
CA ALA A 74 -0.02 11.09 4.78
C ALA A 74 -0.05 12.61 4.94
N ALA A 75 0.47 13.35 3.94
CA ALA A 75 0.51 14.80 3.96
C ALA A 75 -0.89 15.43 4.04
N ALA A 76 -1.88 14.88 3.34
CA ALA A 76 -3.26 15.38 3.43
C ALA A 76 -3.86 15.22 4.83
N PHE A 77 -3.53 14.14 5.54
CA PHE A 77 -3.94 13.97 6.94
C PHE A 77 -3.15 14.88 7.88
N ASP A 78 -1.85 15.10 7.64
CA ASP A 78 -1.04 16.03 8.44
C ASP A 78 -1.56 17.47 8.33
N GLU A 79 -1.93 17.91 7.12
CA GLU A 79 -2.56 19.20 6.86
C GLU A 79 -3.87 19.33 7.63
N ALA A 80 -4.78 18.36 7.50
CA ALA A 80 -6.05 18.37 8.23
C ALA A 80 -5.87 18.34 9.76
N ILE A 81 -4.88 17.60 10.27
CA ILE A 81 -4.55 17.57 11.70
C ILE A 81 -4.11 18.95 12.18
N ALA A 82 -3.25 19.63 11.43
CA ALA A 82 -2.77 20.97 11.76
C ALA A 82 -3.90 22.01 11.72
N GLU A 83 -4.73 22.00 10.67
CA GLU A 83 -5.87 22.91 10.51
C GLU A 83 -6.90 22.77 11.63
N GLN A 84 -7.15 21.54 12.09
CA GLN A 84 -8.14 21.25 13.12
C GLN A 84 -7.56 21.23 14.54
N ALA A 85 -6.26 21.53 14.69
CA ALA A 85 -5.53 21.39 15.96
C ALA A 85 -5.77 20.04 16.65
N TYR A 86 -5.83 18.96 15.86
CA TYR A 86 -6.12 17.63 16.37
C TYR A 86 -4.91 17.07 17.14
N SER A 87 -5.14 16.58 18.36
CA SER A 87 -4.06 16.12 19.24
C SER A 87 -3.60 14.68 18.97
N GLY A 88 -4.31 13.94 18.11
CA GLY A 88 -3.93 12.58 17.73
C GLY A 88 -3.02 12.56 16.51
N ALA A 89 -2.58 11.34 16.14
CA ALA A 89 -1.72 11.11 14.99
C ALA A 89 -2.42 10.23 13.96
N TYR A 90 -2.02 10.39 12.70
CA TYR A 90 -2.43 9.51 11.61
C TYR A 90 -1.40 8.40 11.37
N THR A 91 -1.86 7.19 11.06
CA THR A 91 -1.00 6.10 10.59
C THR A 91 -1.71 5.41 9.45
N PRO A 92 -1.21 5.49 8.20
CA PRO A 92 -1.79 4.75 7.09
C PRO A 92 -1.58 3.25 7.30
N VAL A 93 -2.58 2.44 6.98
CA VAL A 93 -2.52 0.97 7.05
C VAL A 93 -2.89 0.40 5.67
N PHE A 94 -1.99 -0.38 5.08
CA PHE A 94 -2.20 -0.98 3.76
C PHE A 94 -2.77 -2.40 3.86
N PRO A 95 -3.99 -2.64 3.35
CA PRO A 95 -4.59 -3.98 3.32
C PRO A 95 -3.97 -4.81 2.20
N ILE A 96 -3.15 -5.81 2.56
CA ILE A 96 -2.38 -6.56 1.56
C ILE A 96 -3.27 -7.39 0.63
N LYS A 97 -4.53 -7.63 1.01
CA LYS A 97 -5.53 -8.30 0.16
C LYS A 97 -5.70 -7.65 -1.22
N VAL A 98 -5.43 -6.35 -1.33
CA VAL A 98 -5.52 -5.60 -2.58
C VAL A 98 -4.38 -5.96 -3.53
N ASN A 99 -3.17 -6.20 -3.00
CA ASN A 99 -2.01 -6.62 -3.78
C ASN A 99 -0.92 -7.21 -2.87
N GLN A 100 -0.81 -8.55 -2.84
CA GLN A 100 0.14 -9.28 -2.01
C GLN A 100 1.56 -9.36 -2.62
N GLN A 101 1.80 -8.77 -3.80
CA GLN A 101 3.09 -8.86 -4.47
C GLN A 101 4.18 -8.20 -3.63
N ARG A 102 5.25 -8.95 -3.36
CA ARG A 102 6.37 -8.50 -2.50
C ARG A 102 6.94 -7.15 -2.92
N SER A 103 7.08 -6.89 -4.22
CA SER A 103 7.62 -5.61 -4.73
C SER A 103 6.72 -4.42 -4.37
N VAL A 104 5.40 -4.60 -4.40
CA VAL A 104 4.41 -3.57 -4.06
C VAL A 104 4.41 -3.31 -2.57
N VAL A 105 4.25 -4.37 -1.76
CA VAL A 105 4.19 -4.22 -0.30
C VAL A 105 5.50 -3.64 0.24
N ARG A 106 6.66 -4.08 -0.27
CA ARG A 106 7.96 -3.52 0.13
C ARG A 106 8.09 -2.03 -0.15
N GLN A 107 7.58 -1.57 -1.29
CA GLN A 107 7.62 -0.16 -1.63
C GLN A 107 6.70 0.65 -0.73
N ILE A 108 5.52 0.11 -0.41
CA ILE A 108 4.55 0.78 0.48
C ILE A 108 5.09 0.92 1.91
N VAL A 109 5.77 -0.11 2.44
CA VAL A 109 6.37 -0.05 3.79
C VAL A 109 7.79 0.50 3.82
N ALA A 110 8.30 1.01 2.69
CA ALA A 110 9.54 1.75 2.66
C ALA A 110 9.43 2.95 3.60
N GLN A 111 10.54 3.33 4.24
CA GLN A 111 10.50 4.49 5.13
C GLN A 111 10.33 5.74 4.28
N ASP A 112 9.28 6.51 4.57
CA ASP A 112 9.07 7.84 4.03
C ASP A 112 9.17 8.85 5.19
N PRO A 113 9.98 9.91 5.08
CA PRO A 113 10.11 10.94 6.11
C PRO A 113 8.79 11.60 6.52
N HIS A 114 7.80 11.65 5.62
CA HIS A 114 6.48 12.21 5.87
C HIS A 114 5.53 11.22 6.56
N CYS A 115 5.88 9.94 6.64
CA CYS A 115 5.10 8.94 7.38
C CYS A 115 5.69 8.78 8.78
N HIS A 116 5.27 9.64 9.72
CA HIS A 116 5.67 9.57 11.12
C HIS A 116 5.27 8.20 11.73
N GLY A 117 6.24 7.28 11.84
CA GLY A 117 6.03 5.91 12.34
C GLY A 117 5.82 4.84 11.26
N GLY A 118 5.87 5.20 9.98
CA GLY A 118 5.77 4.30 8.82
C GLY A 118 4.35 3.84 8.49
N VAL A 119 4.23 3.04 7.43
CA VAL A 119 2.96 2.47 6.98
C VAL A 119 2.72 1.12 7.68
N GLY A 120 1.55 0.97 8.31
CA GLY A 120 1.09 -0.30 8.87
C GLY A 120 0.58 -1.27 7.80
N LEU A 121 0.45 -2.54 8.14
CA LEU A 121 -0.10 -3.57 7.26
C LEU A 121 -1.36 -4.18 7.85
N GLU A 122 -2.32 -4.51 6.99
CA GLU A 122 -3.53 -5.25 7.38
C GLU A 122 -3.56 -6.62 6.70
N ALA A 123 -3.95 -7.64 7.47
CA ALA A 123 -4.13 -9.01 7.04
C ALA A 123 -5.55 -9.47 7.33
N GLY A 124 -6.24 -10.01 6.33
CA GLY A 124 -7.59 -10.56 6.44
C GLY A 124 -7.64 -12.08 6.58
N SER A 125 -6.50 -12.77 6.48
CA SER A 125 -6.42 -14.23 6.53
C SER A 125 -5.10 -14.73 7.13
N LYS A 126 -5.05 -15.99 7.55
CA LYS A 126 -3.85 -16.60 8.14
C LYS A 126 -2.63 -16.58 7.19
N PRO A 127 -2.76 -16.91 5.89
CA PRO A 127 -1.65 -16.77 4.94
C PRO A 127 -1.19 -15.32 4.77
N GLU A 128 -2.13 -14.37 4.73
CA GLU A 128 -1.81 -12.95 4.66
C GLU A 128 -1.06 -12.48 5.91
N LEU A 129 -1.47 -12.92 7.10
CA LEU A 129 -0.76 -12.60 8.34
C LEU A 129 0.69 -13.11 8.29
N MET A 130 0.94 -14.31 7.76
CA MET A 130 2.31 -14.80 7.58
C MET A 130 3.13 -13.90 6.65
N ALA A 131 2.55 -13.47 5.53
CA ALA A 131 3.20 -12.55 4.61
C ALA A 131 3.47 -11.19 5.25
N VAL A 132 2.49 -10.64 5.99
CA VAL A 132 2.62 -9.39 6.73
C VAL A 132 3.74 -9.49 7.75
N LEU A 133 3.78 -10.55 8.57
CA LEU A 133 4.86 -10.74 9.55
C LEU A 133 6.24 -10.82 8.90
N ALA A 134 6.35 -11.46 7.71
CA ALA A 134 7.61 -11.55 6.97
C ALA A 134 8.08 -10.21 6.35
N LEU A 135 7.15 -9.29 6.09
CA LEU A 135 7.43 -7.99 5.45
C LEU A 135 7.44 -6.82 6.43
N SER A 136 6.97 -7.02 7.66
CA SER A 136 6.89 -6.00 8.70
C SER A 136 8.27 -5.66 9.26
N LYS A 137 8.46 -4.38 9.60
CA LYS A 137 9.64 -3.90 10.31
C LYS A 137 9.41 -3.93 11.82
N PRO A 138 10.46 -4.07 12.65
CA PRO A 138 10.33 -3.95 14.11
C PRO A 138 9.57 -2.68 14.52
N GLY A 139 8.62 -2.80 15.45
CA GLY A 139 7.76 -1.68 15.88
C GLY A 139 6.60 -1.33 14.92
N GLY A 140 6.52 -1.96 13.75
CA GLY A 140 5.47 -1.76 12.76
C GLY A 140 4.08 -2.11 13.28
N VAL A 141 3.07 -1.43 12.75
CA VAL A 141 1.65 -1.70 13.02
C VAL A 141 1.18 -2.84 12.13
N VAL A 142 0.50 -3.81 12.74
CA VAL A 142 -0.21 -4.88 12.03
C VAL A 142 -1.65 -4.91 12.53
N VAL A 143 -2.61 -4.88 11.61
CA VAL A 143 -4.04 -5.04 11.91
C VAL A 143 -4.51 -6.39 11.40
N CYS A 144 -5.11 -7.18 12.28
CA CYS A 144 -5.60 -8.52 11.97
C CYS A 144 -7.13 -8.52 11.90
N ASN A 145 -7.67 -8.67 10.69
CA ASN A 145 -9.09 -8.81 10.39
C ASN A 145 -9.43 -10.21 9.88
N GLY A 146 -10.72 -10.43 9.61
CA GLY A 146 -11.26 -11.64 9.01
C GLY A 146 -11.47 -12.77 10.00
N TYR A 147 -11.60 -13.99 9.50
CA TYR A 147 -11.86 -15.17 10.33
C TYR A 147 -10.61 -15.63 11.08
N LYS A 148 -10.66 -15.66 12.42
CA LYS A 148 -9.49 -15.93 13.27
C LYS A 148 -9.61 -17.27 13.99
N ASP A 149 -9.08 -18.33 13.38
CA ASP A 149 -8.92 -19.62 14.06
C ASP A 149 -7.86 -19.54 15.20
N ARG A 150 -7.69 -20.64 15.95
CA ARG A 150 -6.70 -20.72 17.03
C ARG A 150 -5.28 -20.43 16.54
N HIS A 151 -4.91 -20.92 15.37
CA HIS A 151 -3.57 -20.75 14.82
C HIS A 151 -3.30 -19.32 14.39
N TYR A 152 -4.28 -18.65 13.78
CA TYR A 152 -4.24 -17.24 13.44
C TYR A 152 -3.97 -16.42 14.70
N VAL A 153 -4.78 -16.60 15.75
CA VAL A 153 -4.64 -15.86 17.01
C VAL A 153 -3.24 -16.06 17.62
N ARG A 154 -2.76 -17.30 17.68
CA ARG A 154 -1.41 -17.60 18.17
C ARG A 154 -0.34 -16.91 17.34
N LEU A 155 -0.46 -16.92 16.01
CA LEU A 155 0.48 -16.27 15.11
C LEU A 155 0.51 -14.75 15.33
N ALA A 156 -0.64 -14.11 15.51
CA ALA A 156 -0.74 -12.69 15.82
C ALA A 156 -0.06 -12.33 17.16
N LEU A 157 -0.29 -13.14 18.19
CA LEU A 157 0.34 -12.98 19.51
C LEU A 157 1.86 -13.21 19.46
N LEU A 158 2.34 -14.14 18.64
CA LEU A 158 3.76 -14.34 18.40
C LEU A 158 4.38 -13.12 17.70
N GLY A 159 3.70 -12.55 16.70
CA GLY A 159 4.11 -11.28 16.10
C GLY A 159 4.24 -10.15 17.13
N ARG A 160 3.29 -10.08 18.08
CA ARG A 160 3.35 -9.13 19.21
C ARG A 160 4.58 -9.37 20.10
N ARG A 161 4.90 -10.63 20.40
CA ARG A 161 6.09 -11.01 21.16
C ARG A 161 7.39 -10.66 20.44
N LEU A 162 7.39 -10.65 19.11
CA LEU A 162 8.53 -10.23 18.27
C LEU A 162 8.68 -8.69 18.17
N GLY A 163 7.88 -7.92 18.92
CA GLY A 163 8.01 -6.47 19.02
C GLY A 163 7.14 -5.68 18.03
N LEU A 164 6.28 -6.34 17.25
CA LEU A 164 5.29 -5.67 16.41
C LEU A 164 4.12 -5.14 17.26
N ARG A 165 3.42 -4.13 16.76
CA ARG A 165 2.14 -3.65 17.32
C ARG A 165 1.00 -4.34 16.58
N VAL A 166 0.73 -5.60 16.97
CA VAL A 166 -0.30 -6.43 16.34
C VAL A 166 -1.65 -6.23 17.03
N TYR A 167 -2.57 -5.54 16.37
CA TYR A 167 -3.96 -5.35 16.81
C TYR A 167 -4.82 -6.49 16.28
N ILE A 168 -5.47 -7.22 17.18
CA ILE A 168 -6.42 -8.27 16.85
C ILE A 168 -7.82 -7.67 16.93
N VAL A 169 -8.43 -7.42 15.77
CA VAL A 169 -9.79 -6.85 15.70
C VAL A 169 -10.81 -7.92 16.05
N VAL A 170 -11.57 -7.73 17.12
CA VAL A 170 -12.56 -8.73 17.57
C VAL A 170 -13.87 -8.53 16.81
N GLU A 171 -14.16 -9.40 15.85
CA GLU A 171 -15.37 -9.29 15.02
C GLU A 171 -16.56 -10.06 15.60
N LYS A 172 -16.28 -11.09 16.41
CA LYS A 172 -17.31 -11.92 17.07
C LYS A 172 -16.94 -12.17 18.52
N ARG A 173 -17.93 -12.22 19.41
CA ARG A 173 -17.74 -12.51 20.84
C ARG A 173 -16.91 -13.77 21.11
N SER A 174 -17.11 -14.83 20.32
CA SER A 174 -16.36 -16.09 20.46
C SER A 174 -14.87 -15.98 20.11
N GLU A 175 -14.45 -14.95 19.36
CA GLU A 175 -13.04 -14.67 19.11
C GLU A 175 -12.34 -14.14 20.36
N LEU A 176 -13.03 -13.32 21.17
CA LEU A 176 -12.46 -12.74 22.37
C LEU A 176 -11.99 -13.80 23.37
N GLU A 177 -12.84 -14.81 23.63
CA GLU A 177 -12.50 -15.92 24.54
C GLU A 177 -11.27 -16.70 24.05
N ARG A 178 -11.17 -16.91 22.74
CA ARG A 178 -10.02 -17.56 22.10
C ARG A 178 -8.75 -16.72 22.25
N VAL A 179 -8.83 -15.41 22.02
CA VAL A 179 -7.69 -14.49 22.19
C VAL A 179 -7.22 -14.47 23.63
N ILE A 180 -8.12 -14.36 24.61
CA ILE A 180 -7.77 -14.39 26.03
C ILE A 180 -7.09 -15.70 26.41
N THR A 181 -7.65 -16.82 25.97
CA THR A 181 -7.09 -18.16 26.26
C THR A 181 -5.69 -18.31 25.69
N GLU A 182 -5.49 -17.99 24.41
CA GLU A 182 -4.17 -18.12 23.77
C GLU A 182 -3.16 -17.08 24.28
N ALA A 183 -3.61 -15.87 24.63
CA ALA A 183 -2.77 -14.84 25.27
C ALA A 183 -2.21 -15.31 26.62
N ARG A 184 -3.04 -15.95 27.46
CA ARG A 184 -2.61 -16.55 28.73
C ARG A 184 -1.64 -17.71 28.49
N ASN A 185 -2.00 -18.63 27.59
CA ASN A 185 -1.16 -19.78 27.26
C ASN A 185 0.23 -19.36 26.75
N LEU A 186 0.29 -18.28 25.97
CA LEU A 186 1.55 -17.77 25.48
C LEU A 186 2.24 -16.86 26.48
N GLY A 187 1.54 -16.21 27.41
CA GLY A 187 2.11 -15.17 28.27
C GLY A 187 2.37 -13.86 27.51
N VAL A 188 1.44 -13.46 26.63
CA VAL A 188 1.53 -12.25 25.81
C VAL A 188 0.32 -11.37 26.11
N LYS A 189 0.53 -10.09 26.46
CA LYS A 189 -0.57 -9.12 26.56
C LYS A 189 -1.09 -8.78 25.16
N PRO A 190 -2.34 -9.12 24.81
CA PRO A 190 -2.89 -8.83 23.49
C PRO A 190 -3.13 -7.33 23.33
N LEU A 191 -3.04 -6.84 22.09
CA LEU A 191 -3.63 -5.57 21.70
C LEU A 191 -4.93 -5.89 20.96
N LEU A 192 -6.05 -5.40 21.47
CA LEU A 192 -7.37 -5.63 20.90
C LEU A 192 -7.83 -4.35 20.18
N GLY A 193 -8.57 -4.54 19.10
CA GLY A 193 -9.31 -3.50 18.39
C GLY A 193 -10.75 -3.93 18.15
#